data_AF-A0A959IKP0-F1
#
_entry.id   AF-A0A959IKP0-F1
#
_cell.length_a   1.000
_cell.length_b   1.000
_cell.length_c   1.000
_cell.angle_alpha   90.00
_cell.angle_beta   90.00
_cell.angle_gamma   90.00
#
_symmetry.space_group_name_H-M   'P 1'
#
loop_
_entity.id
_entity.type
_entity.pdbx_description
1 polymer ?
#
loop_
_entity_poly.entity_id
_entity_poly.type
_entity_poly.pdbx_seq_one_letter_code
_entity_poly.pdbx_strand_id
1 'polypeptide(L)'
;KSTNVWPPRGQTRIKYFLDAKQRLSSSPPKKARGQDEYQVDFSTTTGKNNRWATQMGQPVLKLDNRNAEDALSLTYTTDPLREDLQITGTPAISLKLSSTHTEGAVFVYLEDVDPNGRSRYITEGGLLLEHRKLSENPMSANVPYHSFKEADAAPMPVNEIEDITFKLWPTSVLIRKGHSIRIAIAGADKDTFDRVPEEGTPVYKIYRNKHYVSFIDLPVVK
;
A
#
# COMPACT_ATOMS: atom_id res chain seq x y z
N LYS A 1 4.44 -1.50 26.64
CA LYS A 1 4.07 -0.07 26.49
C LYS A 1 2.55 0.02 26.48
N SER A 2 1.93 1.02 27.10
CA SER A 2 0.47 1.28 27.06
C SER A 2 0.22 2.76 26.75
N THR A 3 -0.95 3.07 26.19
CA THR A 3 -1.40 4.44 25.87
C THR A 3 -2.92 4.52 26.04
N ASN A 4 -3.44 5.67 26.43
CA ASN A 4 -4.87 5.97 26.50
C ASN A 4 -5.36 6.86 25.35
N VAL A 5 -4.50 7.16 24.38
CA VAL A 5 -4.81 7.97 23.19
C VAL A 5 -4.39 7.23 21.92
N TRP A 6 -5.19 7.42 20.87
CA TRP A 6 -4.95 6.90 19.53
C TRP A 6 -5.01 8.03 18.49
N PRO A 7 -4.01 8.18 17.61
CA PRO A 7 -2.73 7.47 17.60
C PRO A 7 -1.86 7.81 18.84
N PRO A 8 -0.86 6.98 19.20
CA PRO A 8 0.02 7.27 20.33
C PRO A 8 0.76 8.61 20.18
N ARG A 9 0.95 9.33 21.28
CA ARG A 9 1.77 10.56 21.31
C ARG A 9 3.23 10.26 20.99
N GLY A 10 3.94 11.24 20.42
CA GLY A 10 5.37 11.12 20.12
C GLY A 10 5.69 10.30 18.87
N GLN A 11 4.68 9.96 18.06
CA GLN A 11 4.86 9.33 16.77
C GLN A 11 5.61 10.26 15.81
N THR A 12 6.62 9.73 15.13
CA THR A 12 7.29 10.38 13.99
C THR A 12 6.88 9.67 12.72
N ARG A 13 6.66 10.41 11.63
CA ARG A 13 6.33 9.84 10.32
C ARG A 13 7.60 9.71 9.47
N ILE A 14 7.92 8.49 9.04
CA ILE A 14 9.09 8.17 8.22
C ILE A 14 8.62 7.75 6.84
N LYS A 15 9.15 8.40 5.81
CA LYS A 15 8.86 8.07 4.42
C LYS A 15 9.91 7.13 3.84
N TYR A 16 9.44 6.10 3.16
CA TYR A 16 10.24 5.28 2.27
C TYR A 16 9.74 5.48 0.84
N PHE A 17 10.63 5.97 -0.02
CA PHE A 17 10.36 6.33 -1.40
C PHE A 17 10.58 5.12 -2.31
N LEU A 18 9.68 4.92 -3.27
CA LEU A 18 9.87 3.92 -4.32
C LEU A 18 11.08 4.34 -5.17
N ASP A 19 11.96 3.40 -5.49
CA ASP A 19 13.21 3.63 -6.22
C ASP A 19 13.50 2.48 -7.20
N ALA A 20 14.48 2.70 -8.08
CA ALA A 20 14.91 1.74 -9.09
C ALA A 20 15.25 0.37 -8.50
N LYS A 21 15.06 -0.67 -9.31
CA LYS A 21 15.24 -2.08 -8.92
C LYS A 21 14.29 -2.50 -7.80
N GLN A 22 13.06 -1.95 -7.78
CA GLN A 22 12.01 -2.33 -6.83
C GLN A 22 12.46 -2.15 -5.37
N ARG A 23 13.09 -1.02 -5.08
CA ARG A 23 13.61 -0.69 -3.75
C ARG A 23 12.77 0.36 -3.05
N LEU A 24 12.74 0.29 -1.73
CA LEU A 24 12.30 1.35 -0.84
C LEU A 24 13.53 2.09 -0.26
N SER A 25 13.63 3.38 -0.52
CA SER A 25 14.74 4.25 -0.13
C SER A 25 14.33 5.24 0.96
N SER A 26 15.22 5.56 1.89
CA SER A 26 15.00 6.62 2.89
C SER A 26 15.21 8.03 2.34
N SER A 27 15.59 8.17 1.06
CA SER A 27 15.81 9.44 0.39
C SER A 27 14.99 9.53 -0.91
N PRO A 28 14.46 10.71 -1.26
CA PRO A 28 13.65 10.87 -2.46
C PRO A 28 14.47 10.61 -3.74
N PRO A 29 13.82 10.14 -4.82
CA PRO A 29 14.49 9.86 -6.09
C PRO A 29 15.07 11.15 -6.70
N LYS A 30 16.31 11.06 -7.20
CA LYS A 30 17.03 12.21 -7.81
C LYS A 30 16.99 12.22 -9.34
N LYS A 31 16.66 11.08 -9.95
CA LYS A 31 16.65 10.93 -11.41
C LYS A 31 15.42 11.62 -12.00
N ALA A 32 15.59 12.19 -13.19
CA ALA A 32 14.51 12.89 -13.90
C ALA A 32 13.44 11.95 -14.47
N ARG A 33 13.79 10.68 -14.68
CA ARG A 33 12.91 9.63 -15.21
C ARG A 33 13.03 8.38 -14.34
N GLY A 34 11.96 7.61 -14.30
CA GLY A 34 11.85 6.39 -13.50
C GLY A 34 10.39 6.04 -13.31
N GLN A 35 10.01 4.86 -13.78
CA GLN A 35 8.72 4.24 -13.58
C GLN A 35 8.89 2.72 -13.63
N ASP A 36 7.92 1.99 -13.09
CA ASP A 36 7.76 0.55 -13.31
C ASP A 36 6.34 0.28 -13.83
N GLU A 37 6.19 -0.75 -14.64
CA GLU A 37 4.89 -1.17 -15.18
C GLU A 37 4.41 -2.44 -14.47
N TYR A 38 3.11 -2.52 -14.24
CA TYR A 38 2.44 -3.65 -13.63
C TYR A 38 1.14 -3.91 -14.39
N GLN A 39 1.08 -5.02 -15.11
CA GLN A 39 -0.18 -5.52 -15.64
C GLN A 39 -0.94 -6.18 -14.49
N VAL A 40 -2.18 -5.74 -14.25
CA VAL A 40 -2.99 -6.26 -13.15
C VAL A 40 -3.18 -7.76 -13.29
N ASP A 41 -2.81 -8.49 -12.26
CA ASP A 41 -3.08 -9.92 -12.17
C ASP A 41 -4.33 -10.16 -11.31
N PHE A 42 -5.43 -10.55 -11.96
CA PHE A 42 -6.70 -10.82 -11.26
C PHE A 42 -6.70 -12.13 -10.46
N SER A 43 -5.62 -12.91 -10.51
CA SER A 43 -5.46 -14.09 -9.65
C SER A 43 -4.93 -13.74 -8.26
N THR A 44 -4.42 -12.51 -8.05
CA THR A 44 -3.96 -12.04 -6.73
C THR A 44 -5.07 -12.15 -5.68
N THR A 45 -4.70 -12.59 -4.48
CA THR A 45 -5.64 -12.85 -3.39
C THR A 45 -4.96 -12.74 -2.02
N THR A 46 -5.75 -12.48 -0.97
CA THR A 46 -5.37 -12.76 0.43
C THR A 46 -6.08 -13.99 0.99
N GLY A 47 -6.80 -14.73 0.13
CA GLY A 47 -7.59 -15.91 0.47
C GLY A 47 -8.87 -15.56 1.23
N LYS A 48 -9.66 -16.60 1.55
CA LYS A 48 -10.96 -16.44 2.25
C LYS A 48 -10.84 -16.21 3.76
N ASN A 49 -9.64 -16.36 4.32
CA ASN A 49 -9.34 -16.29 5.75
C ASN A 49 -8.37 -15.14 6.03
N ASN A 50 -8.83 -13.92 5.78
CA ASN A 50 -8.08 -12.68 5.96
C ASN A 50 -8.79 -11.77 6.96
N ARG A 51 -8.31 -10.53 7.11
CA ARG A 51 -8.93 -9.59 8.07
C ARG A 51 -10.40 -9.27 7.77
N TRP A 52 -10.81 -9.26 6.50
CA TRP A 52 -12.19 -8.96 6.12
C TRP A 52 -13.14 -10.07 6.57
N ALA A 53 -12.66 -11.31 6.56
CA ALA A 53 -13.42 -12.47 7.04
C ALA A 53 -13.64 -12.46 8.57
N THR A 54 -12.83 -11.74 9.35
CA THR A 54 -12.98 -11.68 10.82
C THR A 54 -14.29 -11.02 11.26
N GLN A 55 -14.83 -10.09 10.46
CA GLN A 55 -16.15 -9.48 10.70
C GLN A 55 -17.27 -10.52 10.57
N MET A 56 -17.01 -11.61 9.84
CA MET A 56 -17.90 -12.76 9.69
C MET A 56 -17.54 -13.93 10.62
N GLY A 57 -16.73 -13.67 11.66
CA GLY A 57 -16.33 -14.67 12.66
C GLY A 57 -15.31 -15.70 12.18
N GLN A 58 -14.66 -15.48 11.04
CA GLN A 58 -13.66 -16.40 10.49
C GLN A 58 -12.24 -16.06 10.98
N PRO A 59 -11.34 -17.06 11.11
CA PRO A 59 -9.96 -16.82 11.49
C PRO A 59 -9.14 -16.20 10.34
N VAL A 60 -8.02 -15.57 10.71
CA VAL A 60 -6.95 -15.18 9.78
C VAL A 60 -5.96 -16.33 9.64
N LEU A 61 -5.74 -16.83 8.43
CA LEU A 61 -4.88 -17.99 8.16
C LEU A 61 -4.00 -17.74 6.93
N LYS A 62 -2.83 -18.40 6.86
CA LYS A 62 -1.95 -18.45 5.68
C LYS A 62 -1.47 -17.08 5.16
N LEU A 63 -1.39 -16.08 6.04
CA LEU A 63 -0.81 -14.77 5.72
C LEU A 63 0.61 -14.60 6.29
N ASP A 64 1.21 -15.69 6.79
CA ASP A 64 2.56 -15.71 7.35
C ASP A 64 3.66 -16.06 6.32
N ASN A 65 3.27 -16.33 5.07
CA ASN A 65 4.14 -16.42 3.90
C ASN A 65 3.35 -16.05 2.64
N ARG A 66 3.58 -14.84 2.11
CA ARG A 66 2.89 -14.30 0.92
C ARG A 66 3.73 -14.34 -0.37
N ASN A 67 4.83 -15.07 -0.39
CA ASN A 67 5.78 -15.03 -1.50
C ASN A 67 5.15 -15.40 -2.87
N ALA A 68 4.12 -16.25 -2.89
CA ALA A 68 3.42 -16.60 -4.11
C ALA A 68 2.55 -15.43 -4.62
N GLU A 69 1.84 -14.77 -3.73
CA GLU A 69 1.01 -13.59 -4.01
C GLU A 69 1.87 -12.37 -4.39
N ASP A 70 3.02 -12.23 -3.75
CA ASP A 70 4.01 -11.18 -4.04
C ASP A 70 4.55 -11.28 -5.47
N ALA A 71 4.68 -12.51 -6.00
CA ALA A 71 5.14 -12.74 -7.38
C ALA A 71 4.12 -12.27 -8.44
N LEU A 72 2.84 -12.10 -8.05
CA LEU A 72 1.76 -11.58 -8.88
C LEU A 72 1.56 -10.07 -8.71
N SER A 73 2.38 -9.44 -7.87
CA SER A 73 2.26 -8.04 -7.46
C SER A 73 3.53 -7.26 -7.82
N LEU A 74 3.43 -5.94 -7.91
CA LEU A 74 4.61 -5.08 -8.01
C LEU A 74 5.12 -4.76 -6.60
N THR A 75 6.27 -5.33 -6.23
CA THR A 75 6.82 -5.17 -4.89
C THR A 75 7.91 -4.09 -4.82
N TYR A 76 8.07 -3.47 -3.65
CA TYR A 76 9.23 -2.64 -3.32
C TYR A 76 9.71 -2.98 -1.91
N THR A 77 11.01 -3.23 -1.75
CA THR A 77 11.57 -3.70 -0.47
C THR A 77 12.73 -2.82 -0.01
N THR A 78 12.84 -2.53 1.29
CA THR A 78 14.01 -1.83 1.86
C THR A 78 15.25 -2.72 1.85
N ASP A 79 16.42 -2.16 2.15
CA ASP A 79 17.49 -2.99 2.72
C ASP A 79 17.05 -3.52 4.09
N PRO A 80 17.67 -4.61 4.59
CA PRO A 80 17.52 -5.03 5.97
C PRO A 80 17.71 -3.86 6.95
N LEU A 81 16.77 -3.72 7.88
CA LEU A 81 16.78 -2.67 8.88
C LEU A 81 18.02 -2.80 9.77
N ARG A 82 18.64 -1.66 10.08
CA ARG A 82 19.83 -1.60 10.94
C ARG A 82 19.49 -1.67 12.43
N GLU A 83 18.26 -1.35 12.78
CA GLU A 83 17.68 -1.34 14.12
C GLU A 83 16.21 -1.78 14.07
N ASP A 84 15.67 -2.18 15.21
CA ASP A 84 14.24 -2.50 15.34
C ASP A 84 13.39 -1.25 15.02
N LEU A 85 12.33 -1.41 14.24
CA LEU A 85 11.40 -0.34 13.88
C LEU A 85 9.99 -0.67 14.35
N GLN A 86 9.45 0.12 15.28
CA GLN A 86 8.09 -0.05 15.76
C GLN A 86 7.13 0.84 14.96
N ILE A 87 6.27 0.22 14.16
CA ILE A 87 5.20 0.89 13.42
C ILE A 87 3.93 0.80 14.26
N THR A 88 3.45 1.92 14.79
CA THR A 88 2.21 1.97 15.58
C THR A 88 1.39 3.19 15.18
N GLY A 89 0.28 2.96 14.47
CA GLY A 89 -0.59 4.01 13.94
C GLY A 89 -1.23 3.59 12.61
N THR A 90 -1.55 4.58 11.78
CA THR A 90 -2.12 4.39 10.44
C THR A 90 -1.09 4.75 9.35
N PRO A 91 -0.52 3.76 8.64
CA PRO A 91 0.31 3.99 7.46
C PRO A 91 -0.48 4.63 6.32
N ALA A 92 0.21 5.33 5.43
CA ALA A 92 -0.40 5.89 4.23
C ALA A 92 0.51 5.71 3.02
N ILE A 93 -0.05 5.40 1.86
CA ILE A 93 0.66 5.32 0.59
C ILE A 93 0.30 6.52 -0.28
N SER A 94 1.28 7.04 -1.00
CA SER A 94 1.12 8.03 -2.07
C SER A 94 1.77 7.47 -3.32
N LEU A 95 0.97 7.19 -4.35
CA LEU A 95 1.41 6.72 -5.65
C LEU A 95 1.14 7.78 -6.71
N LYS A 96 2.15 8.06 -7.53
CA LYS A 96 1.98 8.72 -8.82
C LYS A 96 1.73 7.61 -9.83
N LEU A 97 0.50 7.48 -10.32
CA LEU A 97 0.03 6.32 -11.06
C LEU A 97 -0.71 6.76 -12.32
N SER A 98 -0.44 6.10 -13.45
CA SER A 98 -1.31 6.14 -14.64
C SER A 98 -1.88 4.75 -14.93
N SER A 99 -3.08 4.69 -15.48
CA SER A 99 -3.74 3.44 -15.89
C SER A 99 -4.08 3.46 -17.38
N THR A 100 -4.00 2.31 -18.05
CA THR A 100 -4.51 2.15 -19.42
C THR A 100 -6.04 2.08 -19.52
N HIS A 101 -6.74 1.98 -18.38
CA HIS A 101 -8.20 1.87 -18.30
C HIS A 101 -8.79 2.98 -17.41
N THR A 102 -10.04 3.34 -17.67
CA THR A 102 -10.82 4.32 -16.89
C THR A 102 -11.20 3.82 -15.50
N GLU A 103 -11.28 2.52 -15.33
CA GLU A 103 -11.65 1.84 -14.09
C GLU A 103 -10.48 1.01 -13.56
N GLY A 104 -10.50 0.75 -12.26
CA GLY A 104 -9.54 -0.12 -11.61
C GLY A 104 -9.57 0.00 -10.09
N ALA A 105 -9.10 -1.04 -9.42
CA ALA A 105 -8.78 -1.02 -8.00
C ALA A 105 -7.26 -1.01 -7.80
N VAL A 106 -6.80 -0.44 -6.70
CA VAL A 106 -5.42 -0.60 -6.23
C VAL A 106 -5.42 -1.06 -4.78
N PHE A 107 -4.63 -2.09 -4.50
CA PHE A 107 -4.36 -2.60 -3.18
C PHE A 107 -2.88 -2.45 -2.87
N VAL A 108 -2.56 -2.00 -1.67
CA VAL A 108 -1.19 -1.91 -1.19
C VAL A 108 -1.09 -2.66 0.13
N TYR A 109 -0.31 -3.73 0.12
CA TYR A 109 -0.02 -4.55 1.29
C TYR A 109 1.31 -4.11 1.90
N LEU A 110 1.36 -4.00 3.22
CA LEU A 110 2.57 -3.77 4.01
C LEU A 110 3.00 -5.08 4.65
N GLU A 111 4.28 -5.42 4.53
CA GLU A 111 4.80 -6.74 4.85
C GLU A 111 6.16 -6.66 5.57
N ASP A 112 6.40 -7.64 6.45
CA ASP A 112 7.67 -7.91 7.13
C ASP A 112 8.38 -9.09 6.44
N VAL A 113 9.52 -8.83 5.81
CA VAL A 113 10.33 -9.84 5.13
C VAL A 113 11.47 -10.28 6.02
N ASP A 114 11.47 -11.56 6.39
CA ASP A 114 12.53 -12.12 7.23
C ASP A 114 13.86 -12.34 6.45
N PRO A 115 14.99 -12.62 7.14
CA PRO A 115 16.28 -12.81 6.49
C PRO A 115 16.35 -13.99 5.49
N ASN A 116 15.39 -14.92 5.54
CA ASN A 116 15.27 -16.02 4.59
C ASN A 116 14.38 -15.66 3.38
N GLY A 117 13.87 -14.42 3.33
CA GLY A 117 13.03 -13.92 2.25
C GLY A 117 11.55 -14.26 2.39
N ARG A 118 11.10 -14.73 3.56
CA ARG A 118 9.68 -15.03 3.80
C ARG A 118 8.92 -13.74 4.09
N SER A 119 7.93 -13.41 3.26
CA SER A 119 7.09 -12.23 3.42
C SER A 119 5.90 -12.52 4.33
N ARG A 120 5.78 -11.77 5.43
CA ARG A 120 4.65 -11.86 6.37
C ARG A 120 3.78 -10.62 6.24
N TYR A 121 2.49 -10.85 6.04
CA TYR A 121 1.50 -9.79 6.01
C TYR A 121 1.42 -9.02 7.33
N ILE A 122 1.36 -7.68 7.26
CA ILE A 122 1.08 -6.81 8.40
C ILE A 122 -0.32 -6.19 8.28
N THR A 123 -0.54 -5.43 7.21
CA THR A 123 -1.76 -4.67 6.98
C THR A 123 -1.86 -4.28 5.50
N GLU A 124 -2.97 -3.70 5.09
CA GLU A 124 -3.25 -3.30 3.72
C GLU A 124 -4.14 -2.06 3.68
N GLY A 125 -4.22 -1.46 2.50
CA GLY A 125 -5.23 -0.49 2.12
C GLY A 125 -5.69 -0.80 0.70
N GLY A 126 -6.91 -0.40 0.38
CA GLY A 126 -7.48 -0.55 -0.95
C GLY A 126 -8.24 0.70 -1.34
N LEU A 127 -8.24 1.02 -2.64
CA LEU A 127 -8.99 2.14 -3.19
C LEU A 127 -9.46 1.81 -4.60
N LEU A 128 -10.75 2.03 -4.88
CA LEU A 128 -11.23 2.16 -6.26
C LEU A 128 -10.71 3.49 -6.83
N LEU A 129 -10.05 3.44 -7.98
CA LEU A 129 -9.37 4.60 -8.56
C LEU A 129 -10.32 5.76 -8.87
N GLU A 130 -11.62 5.50 -9.02
CA GLU A 130 -12.62 6.54 -9.19
C GLU A 130 -12.82 7.41 -7.94
N HIS A 131 -12.52 6.88 -6.75
CA HIS A 131 -12.62 7.57 -5.47
C HIS A 131 -11.32 8.26 -5.06
N ARG A 132 -10.37 8.48 -5.99
CA ARG A 132 -9.06 9.12 -5.71
C ARG A 132 -9.14 10.55 -5.19
N LYS A 133 -10.25 11.26 -5.40
CA LYS A 133 -10.43 12.63 -4.91
C LYS A 133 -10.32 12.68 -3.38
N LEU A 134 -9.35 13.45 -2.89
CA LEU A 134 -9.20 13.70 -1.46
C LEU A 134 -10.29 14.64 -0.96
N SER A 135 -10.63 14.48 0.31
CA SER A 135 -11.54 15.33 1.05
C SER A 135 -10.97 15.60 2.45
N GLU A 136 -11.58 16.52 3.18
CA GLU A 136 -11.17 16.88 4.54
C GLU A 136 -12.11 16.27 5.58
N ASN A 137 -11.54 15.74 6.65
CA ASN A 137 -12.30 15.29 7.81
C ASN A 137 -11.46 15.55 9.08
N PRO A 138 -11.97 16.33 10.06
CA PRO A 138 -11.24 16.63 11.29
C PRO A 138 -10.78 15.39 12.05
N MET A 139 -11.54 14.29 11.99
CA MET A 139 -11.20 13.03 12.66
C MET A 139 -10.08 12.25 11.96
N SER A 140 -9.73 12.62 10.72
CA SER A 140 -8.69 11.99 9.90
C SER A 140 -7.60 12.97 9.48
N ALA A 141 -7.42 14.09 10.18
CA ALA A 141 -6.56 15.20 9.75
C ALA A 141 -5.09 14.83 9.43
N ASN A 142 -4.60 13.70 9.96
CA ASN A 142 -3.20 13.24 9.79
C ASN A 142 -3.04 12.10 8.77
N VAL A 143 -4.11 11.69 8.08
CA VAL A 143 -4.09 10.62 7.08
C VAL A 143 -4.99 10.97 5.90
N PRO A 144 -4.73 10.42 4.70
CA PRO A 144 -5.59 10.63 3.55
C PRO A 144 -7.05 10.25 3.85
N TYR A 145 -7.98 11.10 3.41
CA TYR A 145 -9.41 10.90 3.56
C TYR A 145 -10.11 11.15 2.21
N HIS A 146 -11.13 10.34 1.93
CA HIS A 146 -11.93 10.40 0.72
C HIS A 146 -13.39 10.50 1.12
N SER A 147 -14.18 11.25 0.34
CA SER A 147 -15.60 11.44 0.65
C SER A 147 -16.44 10.20 0.36
N PHE A 148 -16.03 9.38 -0.63
CA PHE A 148 -16.79 8.24 -1.18
C PHE A 148 -18.20 8.61 -1.66
N LYS A 149 -18.46 9.90 -1.93
CA LYS A 149 -19.71 10.35 -2.53
C LYS A 149 -19.71 10.02 -4.01
N GLU A 150 -20.84 9.59 -4.53
CA GLU A 150 -21.04 9.35 -5.97
C GLU A 150 -20.66 10.58 -6.81
N ALA A 151 -21.06 11.79 -6.39
CA ALA A 151 -20.73 13.03 -7.09
C ALA A 151 -19.23 13.39 -7.11
N ASP A 152 -18.41 12.73 -6.29
CA ASP A 152 -16.96 12.89 -6.25
C ASP A 152 -16.22 11.76 -6.99
N ALA A 153 -16.92 10.71 -7.40
CA ALA A 153 -16.36 9.63 -8.20
C ALA A 153 -16.10 10.14 -9.63
N ALA A 154 -14.92 9.83 -10.16
CA ALA A 154 -14.55 10.20 -11.53
C ALA A 154 -13.69 9.13 -12.16
N PRO A 155 -13.91 8.72 -13.42
CA PRO A 155 -13.04 7.76 -14.10
C PRO A 155 -11.58 8.24 -14.13
N MET A 156 -10.65 7.29 -14.22
CA MET A 156 -9.24 7.59 -14.46
C MET A 156 -9.07 8.18 -15.88
N PRO A 157 -8.36 9.31 -16.02
CA PRO A 157 -7.90 9.74 -17.34
C PRO A 157 -6.86 8.74 -17.87
N VAL A 158 -7.15 8.15 -19.04
CA VAL A 158 -6.36 7.06 -19.60
C VAL A 158 -4.95 7.53 -19.94
N ASN A 159 -3.95 6.82 -19.42
CA ASN A 159 -2.52 7.10 -19.56
C ASN A 159 -2.04 8.46 -19.00
N GLU A 160 -2.85 9.14 -18.20
CA GLU A 160 -2.46 10.35 -17.49
C GLU A 160 -2.05 10.02 -16.05
N ILE A 161 -1.11 10.82 -15.51
CA ILE A 161 -0.56 10.60 -14.18
C ILE A 161 -1.48 11.25 -13.14
N GLU A 162 -2.01 10.44 -12.25
CA GLU A 162 -2.88 10.86 -11.16
C GLU A 162 -2.22 10.61 -9.80
N ASP A 163 -2.72 11.34 -8.81
CA ASP A 163 -2.31 11.21 -7.41
C ASP A 163 -3.22 10.22 -6.69
N ILE A 164 -2.71 9.01 -6.47
CA ILE A 164 -3.44 7.93 -5.81
C ILE A 164 -2.88 7.78 -4.40
N THR A 165 -3.55 8.42 -3.45
CA THR A 165 -3.10 8.50 -2.05
C THR A 165 -4.19 7.98 -1.15
N PHE A 166 -3.90 6.98 -0.31
CA PHE A 166 -4.86 6.45 0.65
C PHE A 166 -4.17 5.89 1.91
N LYS A 167 -4.94 5.73 2.99
CA LYS A 167 -4.46 5.10 4.22
C LYS A 167 -4.52 3.58 4.14
N LEU A 168 -3.57 2.90 4.79
CA LEU A 168 -3.69 1.49 5.12
C LEU A 168 -4.43 1.35 6.47
N TRP A 169 -4.90 0.15 6.80
CA TRP A 169 -5.51 -0.10 8.10
C TRP A 169 -4.51 0.08 9.25
N PRO A 170 -4.96 0.64 10.39
CA PRO A 170 -4.17 0.75 11.61
C PRO A 170 -3.42 -0.53 11.98
N THR A 171 -2.18 -0.39 12.44
CA THR A 171 -1.37 -1.51 12.92
C THR A 171 -0.49 -1.12 14.10
N SER A 172 -0.02 -2.12 14.84
CA SER A 172 1.03 -2.00 15.84
C SER A 172 1.96 -3.22 15.74
N VAL A 173 3.10 -3.06 15.09
CA VAL A 173 4.07 -4.13 14.82
C VAL A 173 5.49 -3.67 15.10
N LEU A 174 6.33 -4.61 15.51
CA LEU A 174 7.78 -4.43 15.63
C LEU A 174 8.46 -5.20 14.51
N ILE A 175 9.06 -4.50 13.55
CA ILE A 175 9.91 -5.12 12.53
C ILE A 175 11.32 -5.17 13.09
N ARG A 176 11.88 -6.37 13.16
CA ARG A 176 13.19 -6.60 13.80
C ARG A 176 14.33 -6.10 12.94
N LYS A 177 15.44 -5.71 13.58
CA LYS A 177 16.73 -5.56 12.92
C LYS A 177 17.03 -6.79 12.06
N GLY A 178 17.51 -6.57 10.84
CA GLY A 178 17.81 -7.62 9.87
C GLY A 178 16.62 -8.05 9.01
N HIS A 179 15.38 -7.72 9.39
CA HIS A 179 14.23 -7.86 8.50
C HIS A 179 14.11 -6.65 7.57
N SER A 180 13.30 -6.77 6.53
CA SER A 180 13.03 -5.68 5.57
C SER A 180 11.56 -5.31 5.55
N ILE A 181 11.26 -4.05 5.25
CA ILE A 181 9.91 -3.58 4.98
C ILE A 181 9.63 -3.79 3.50
N ARG A 182 8.52 -4.44 3.17
CA ARG A 182 8.02 -4.56 1.80
C ARG A 182 6.65 -3.91 1.66
N ILE A 183 6.43 -3.29 0.51
CA ILE A 183 5.07 -3.07 0.00
C ILE A 183 4.84 -3.94 -1.24
N ALA A 184 3.64 -4.49 -1.38
CA ALA A 184 3.18 -5.17 -2.58
C ALA A 184 1.97 -4.43 -3.14
N ILE A 185 2.05 -3.99 -4.40
CA ILE A 185 1.00 -3.26 -5.12
C ILE A 185 0.29 -4.24 -6.05
N ALA A 186 -1.02 -4.37 -5.91
CA ALA A 186 -1.86 -5.24 -6.72
C ALA A 186 -3.09 -4.49 -7.25
N GLY A 187 -3.70 -5.01 -8.31
CA GLY A 187 -4.97 -4.49 -8.83
C GLY A 187 -6.19 -5.31 -8.43
N ALA A 188 -6.00 -6.41 -7.68
CA ALA A 188 -7.05 -7.33 -7.31
C ALA A 188 -6.77 -8.02 -5.97
N ASP A 189 -7.85 -8.47 -5.33
CA ASP A 189 -7.86 -9.47 -4.27
C ASP A 189 -9.16 -10.28 -4.40
N LYS A 190 -9.12 -11.26 -5.29
CA LYS A 190 -10.30 -11.90 -5.91
C LYS A 190 -11.24 -12.62 -4.94
N ASP A 191 -10.73 -13.06 -3.77
CA ASP A 191 -11.54 -13.78 -2.80
C ASP A 191 -12.24 -12.82 -1.82
N THR A 192 -11.92 -11.53 -1.89
CA THR A 192 -12.39 -10.49 -0.96
C THR A 192 -13.20 -9.41 -1.65
N PHE A 193 -12.80 -8.98 -2.85
CA PHE A 193 -13.42 -7.87 -3.58
C PHE A 193 -13.81 -8.26 -4.99
N ASP A 194 -14.83 -7.58 -5.50
CA ASP A 194 -15.24 -7.70 -6.89
C ASP A 194 -14.12 -7.24 -7.83
N ARG A 195 -14.10 -7.84 -9.01
CA ARG A 195 -13.16 -7.51 -10.08
C ARG A 195 -13.49 -6.14 -10.66
N VAL A 196 -12.52 -5.23 -10.73
CA VAL A 196 -12.65 -3.92 -11.38
C VAL A 196 -11.43 -3.63 -12.27
N PRO A 197 -11.60 -3.33 -13.57
CA PRO A 197 -12.86 -3.37 -14.34
C PRO A 197 -13.39 -4.79 -14.53
N GLU A 198 -14.70 -4.91 -14.79
CA GLU A 198 -15.34 -6.20 -15.12
C GLU A 198 -14.69 -6.87 -16.34
N GLU A 199 -14.31 -6.06 -17.34
CA GLU A 199 -13.64 -6.48 -18.57
C GLU A 199 -12.31 -5.77 -18.80
N GLY A 200 -11.39 -6.46 -19.48
CA GLY A 200 -10.05 -5.94 -19.76
C GLY A 200 -9.04 -6.18 -18.63
N THR A 201 -7.78 -5.81 -18.90
CA THR A 201 -6.65 -5.99 -17.98
C THR A 201 -5.85 -4.70 -17.93
N PRO A 202 -6.05 -3.86 -16.90
CA PRO A 202 -5.30 -2.63 -16.74
C PRO A 202 -3.80 -2.86 -16.64
N VAL A 203 -3.03 -1.92 -17.19
CA VAL A 203 -1.61 -1.79 -16.95
C VAL A 203 -1.40 -0.50 -16.17
N TYR A 204 -0.89 -0.63 -14.96
CA TYR A 204 -0.51 0.49 -14.11
C TYR A 204 0.95 0.85 -14.36
N LYS A 205 1.23 2.15 -14.45
CA LYS A 205 2.60 2.67 -14.40
C LYS A 205 2.78 3.43 -13.11
N ILE A 206 3.74 3.00 -12.29
CA ILE A 206 4.07 3.63 -11.02
C ILE A 206 5.31 4.49 -11.21
N TYR A 207 5.15 5.80 -11.05
CA TYR A 207 6.22 6.76 -11.26
C TYR A 207 7.02 6.97 -9.97
N ARG A 208 8.35 6.97 -10.12
CA ARG A 208 9.32 7.02 -9.00
C ARG A 208 10.54 7.85 -9.35
N ASN A 209 10.30 9.11 -9.69
CA ASN A 209 11.34 10.05 -10.14
C ASN A 209 11.21 11.40 -9.40
N LYS A 210 12.15 12.31 -9.62
CA LYS A 210 12.22 13.58 -8.87
C LYS A 210 11.00 14.50 -9.05
N HIS A 211 10.20 14.30 -10.11
CA HIS A 211 8.98 15.06 -10.38
C HIS A 211 7.74 14.34 -9.86
N TYR A 212 7.75 13.01 -9.99
CA TYR A 212 6.65 12.13 -9.60
C TYR A 212 7.15 11.17 -8.51
N VAL A 213 7.00 11.61 -7.27
CA VAL A 213 7.53 10.93 -6.09
C VAL A 213 6.45 10.06 -5.44
N SER A 214 6.60 8.74 -5.56
CA SER A 214 5.78 7.76 -4.84
C SER A 214 6.48 7.30 -3.56
N PHE A 215 5.74 7.13 -2.47
CA PHE A 215 6.28 6.71 -1.16
C PHE A 215 5.22 6.08 -0.26
N ILE A 216 5.68 5.22 0.65
CA ILE A 216 4.94 4.80 1.83
C ILE A 216 5.38 5.66 3.02
N ASP A 217 4.42 6.11 3.82
CA ASP A 217 4.61 6.95 4.98
C ASP A 217 4.18 6.20 6.25
N LEU A 218 5.15 5.92 7.12
CA LEU A 218 5.02 5.00 8.24
C LEU A 218 4.98 5.73 9.59
N PRO A 219 3.97 5.47 10.42
CA PRO A 219 3.87 5.98 11.78
C PRO A 219 4.80 5.21 12.74
N VAL A 220 5.95 5.79 13.07
CA VAL A 220 6.97 5.15 13.91
C VAL A 220 6.95 5.71 15.32
N VAL A 221 7.05 4.83 16.31
CA VAL A 221 7.22 5.18 17.73
C VAL A 221 8.57 4.66 18.22
N LYS A 222 9.25 5.42 19.08
CA LYS A 222 10.47 4.97 19.77
C LYS A 222 10.13 4.31 21.10
#